data_AF-W6VIJ7-F1
#
_entry.id   AF-W6VIJ7-F1
#
_cell.length_a   1.000
_cell.length_b   1.000
_cell.length_c   1.000
_cell.angle_alpha   90.00
_cell.angle_beta   90.00
_cell.angle_gamma   90.00
#
_symmetry.space_group_name_H-M   'P 1'
#
loop_
_entity.id
_entity.type
_entity.pdbx_description
1 polymer ?
#
loop_
_entity_poly.entity_id
_entity_poly.type
_entity_poly.pdbx_seq_one_letter_code
_entity_poly.pdbx_strand_id
1 'polypeptide(L)' 'MQKWKVTFVDDHGEQVDEVFESDECPNNEQAAKLIRARCLPVAAELDLNDLEGRADDPTVKSLKTQNSIEILSITPI' A
#
# COMPACT_ATOMS: atom_id res chain seq x y z
N MET A 1 -4.16 9.79 16.56
CA MET A 1 -4.79 8.60 15.92
C MET A 1 -5.93 9.05 15.01
N GLN A 2 -5.59 9.55 13.82
CA GLN A 2 -6.57 9.87 12.79
C GLN A 2 -6.80 8.61 11.94
N LYS A 3 -8.02 8.42 11.46
CA LYS A 3 -8.30 7.37 10.50
C LYS A 3 -8.14 7.91 9.09
N TRP A 4 -7.59 7.11 8.21
CA TRP A 4 -7.35 7.44 6.81
C TRP A 4 -7.98 6.37 5.95
N LYS A 5 -8.92 6.77 5.10
CA LYS A 5 -9.46 5.92 4.05
C LYS A 5 -8.50 5.95 2.86
N VAL A 6 -7.92 4.80 2.55
CA VAL A 6 -7.11 4.56 1.37
C VAL A 6 -7.94 3.77 0.38
N THR A 7 -8.15 4.35 -0.80
CA THR A 7 -8.79 3.69 -1.93
C THR A 7 -7.72 3.23 -2.89
N PHE A 8 -7.72 1.95 -3.25
CA PHE A 8 -6.79 1.35 -4.18
C PHE A 8 -7.48 0.34 -5.09
N VAL A 9 -6.83 -0.03 -6.18
CA VAL A 9 -7.26 -1.12 -7.07
C VAL A 9 -6.48 -2.37 -6.70
N ASP A 10 -7.14 -3.50 -6.50
CA ASP A 10 -6.50 -4.79 -6.21
C ASP A 10 -6.05 -5.52 -7.50
N ASP A 11 -5.39 -6.68 -7.40
CA ASP A 11 -4.87 -7.46 -8.56
C ASP A 11 -5.96 -7.81 -9.58
N HIS A 12 -7.20 -7.93 -9.10
CA HIS A 12 -8.38 -8.19 -9.91
C HIS A 12 -8.91 -6.98 -10.68
N GLY A 13 -8.34 -5.78 -10.48
CA GLY A 13 -8.86 -4.54 -11.06
C GLY A 13 -10.05 -3.95 -10.29
N GLU A 14 -10.36 -4.49 -9.11
CA GLU A 14 -11.48 -4.05 -8.27
C GLU A 14 -11.05 -2.94 -7.31
N GLN A 15 -11.90 -1.93 -7.16
CA GLN A 15 -11.67 -0.85 -6.20
C GLN A 15 -11.95 -1.32 -4.77
N VAL A 16 -10.96 -1.18 -3.90
CA VAL A 16 -11.03 -1.52 -2.48
C VAL A 16 -10.79 -0.26 -1.67
N ASP A 17 -11.66 0.00 -0.70
CA ASP A 17 -11.45 1.05 0.31
C ASP A 17 -11.11 0.43 1.67
N GLU A 18 -9.92 0.73 2.16
CA GLU A 18 -9.48 0.35 3.50
C GLU A 18 -9.28 1.55 4.40
N VAL A 19 -9.51 1.33 5.69
CA VAL A 19 -9.33 2.35 6.73
C VAL A 19 -8.12 1.97 7.57
N PHE A 20 -7.13 2.85 7.59
CA PHE A 20 -5.91 2.71 8.37
C PHE A 20 -5.83 3.77 9.45
N GLU A 21 -5.22 3.40 10.59
CA GLU A 21 -5.01 4.30 11.71
C GLU A 21 -3.57 4.83 11.65
N SER A 22 -3.42 6.13 11.37
CA SER A 22 -2.13 6.81 11.32
C SER A 22 -2.20 8.16 12.04
N ASP A 23 -1.12 8.54 12.70
CA ASP A 23 -1.07 9.84 13.40
C ASP A 23 -0.91 11.01 12.43
N GLU A 24 -0.17 10.80 11.34
CA GLU A 24 0.05 11.76 10.25
C GLU A 24 -0.56 11.25 8.93
N CYS A 25 -0.67 12.15 7.94
CA CYS A 25 -1.12 11.79 6.59
C CYS A 25 -0.19 10.72 6.00
N PRO A 26 -0.65 9.48 5.78
CA PRO A 26 0.19 8.45 5.22
C PRO A 26 0.51 8.81 3.76
N ASN A 27 1.80 8.82 3.44
CA ASN A 27 2.24 8.92 2.05
C ASN A 27 1.94 7.62 1.29
N ASN A 28 2.03 7.67 -0.04
CA ASN A 28 1.78 6.51 -0.90
C ASN A 28 2.59 5.27 -0.47
N GLU A 29 3.83 5.43 -0.04
CA GLU A 29 4.63 4.30 0.46
C GLU A 29 4.07 3.67 1.74
N GLN A 30 3.64 4.50 2.69
CA GLN A 30 3.06 4.01 3.95
C GLN A 30 1.73 3.30 3.69
N ALA A 31 0.88 3.91 2.86
CA ALA A 31 -0.36 3.28 2.41
C ALA A 31 -0.08 1.96 1.68
N ALA A 32 0.93 1.90 0.81
CA ALA A 32 1.33 0.68 0.13
C ALA A 32 1.80 -0.42 1.09
N LYS A 33 2.61 -0.08 2.10
CA LYS A 33 3.05 -1.02 3.14
C LYS A 33 1.86 -1.59 3.92
N LEU A 34 0.90 -0.75 4.26
CA LEU A 34 -0.32 -1.13 4.97
C LEU A 34 -1.23 -2.04 4.12
N ILE A 35 -1.51 -1.66 2.87
CA ILE A 35 -2.27 -2.47 1.92
C ILE A 35 -1.60 -3.82 1.71
N ARG A 36 -0.28 -3.84 1.51
CA ARG A 36 0.49 -5.08 1.35
C ARG A 36 0.35 -5.97 2.58
N ALA A 37 0.48 -5.41 3.78
CA ALA A 37 0.32 -6.17 5.03
C ALA A 37 -1.08 -6.75 5.19
N ARG A 38 -2.11 -6.08 4.66
CA ARG A 38 -3.50 -6.51 4.79
C ARG A 38 -3.97 -7.45 3.68
N CYS A 39 -3.83 -7.05 2.42
CA CYS A 39 -4.26 -7.84 1.25
C CYS A 39 -3.33 -9.02 1.00
N LEU A 40 -2.03 -8.85 1.27
CA LEU A 40 -1.00 -9.81 0.90
C LEU A 40 -0.11 -10.15 2.10
N PRO A 41 -0.65 -10.73 3.19
CA PRO A 41 0.15 -11.05 4.38
C PRO A 41 1.36 -11.94 4.03
N VAL A 42 1.20 -12.85 3.07
CA VAL A 42 2.29 -13.69 2.54
C VAL A 42 3.33 -12.87 1.77
N ALA A 43 2.91 -11.85 1.01
CA ALA A 43 3.86 -10.93 0.40
C ALA A 43 4.51 -10.02 1.46
N ALA A 44 3.81 -9.63 2.52
CA ALA A 44 4.40 -8.85 3.59
C ALA A 44 5.55 -9.58 4.29
N GLU A 45 5.48 -10.91 4.39
CA GLU A 45 6.58 -11.77 4.86
C GLU A 45 7.72 -11.93 3.83
N LEU A 46 7.44 -11.71 2.53
CA LEU A 46 8.49 -11.60 1.52
C LEU A 46 9.23 -10.27 1.71
N ASP A 47 10.36 -10.39 2.40
CA ASP A 47 11.33 -9.36 2.68
C ASP A 47 11.77 -8.66 1.38
N LEU A 48 11.35 -7.40 1.20
CA LEU A 48 11.71 -6.57 0.03
C LEU A 48 13.13 -5.99 0.15
N ASN A 49 14.00 -6.54 1.01
CA ASN A 49 15.37 -6.06 1.18
C ASN A 49 16.16 -5.98 -0.14
N ASP A 50 15.77 -6.77 -1.16
CA ASP A 50 16.40 -6.70 -2.49
C ASP A 50 15.99 -5.44 -3.31
N LEU A 51 14.87 -4.80 -2.97
CA LEU A 51 14.32 -3.61 -3.62
C LEU A 51 14.56 -2.31 -2.83
N GLU A 52 14.78 -2.39 -1.51
CA GLU A 52 14.93 -1.24 -0.60
C GLU A 52 16.16 -0.35 -0.85
N GLY A 53 16.99 -0.67 -1.84
CA GLY A 53 18.13 0.15 -2.27
C GLY A 53 18.07 0.71 -3.70
N ARG A 54 16.96 0.52 -4.45
CA ARG A 54 16.93 0.80 -5.90
C ARG A 54 15.81 1.72 -6.41
N ALA A 55 14.85 2.12 -5.58
CA ALA A 55 13.73 2.99 -6.02
C ALA A 55 13.25 3.90 -4.89
N ASP A 56 12.76 5.11 -5.23
CA ASP A 56 12.20 6.10 -4.30
C ASP A 56 10.90 5.64 -3.58
N ASP A 57 10.26 4.56 -4.04
CA ASP A 57 9.08 3.96 -3.40
C ASP A 57 9.00 2.45 -3.74
N PRO A 58 9.84 1.59 -3.14
CA PRO A 58 9.95 0.19 -3.53
C PRO A 58 8.64 -0.57 -3.34
N THR A 59 7.87 -0.21 -2.30
CA THR A 59 6.61 -0.89 -1.98
C THR A 59 5.49 -0.53 -2.95
N VAL A 60 5.34 0.76 -3.29
CA VAL A 60 4.34 1.22 -4.27
C VAL A 60 4.61 0.60 -5.63
N LYS A 61 5.88 0.61 -6.05
CA LYS A 61 6.29 0.03 -7.33
C LYS A 61 6.10 -1.47 -7.37
N SER A 62 6.39 -2.17 -6.26
CA SER A 62 6.18 -3.61 -6.14
C SER A 62 4.70 -3.98 -6.16
N LEU A 63 3.85 -3.25 -5.43
CA LEU A 63 2.39 -3.43 -5.50
C LEU A 63 1.88 -3.33 -6.94
N LYS A 64 2.24 -2.26 -7.65
CA LYS A 64 1.82 -2.05 -9.04
C LYS A 64 2.41 -3.06 -10.02
N THR A 65 3.69 -3.41 -9.86
CA THR A 65 4.40 -4.25 -10.85
C THR A 65 4.15 -5.74 -10.62
N GLN A 66 4.08 -6.18 -9.36
CA GLN A 66 3.98 -7.60 -9.01
C GLN A 66 2.54 -8.04 -8.75
N ASN A 67 1.67 -7.14 -8.28
CA ASN A 67 0.30 -7.48 -7.86
C ASN A 67 -0.75 -6.63 -8.59
N SER A 68 -0.35 -5.81 -9.58
CA SER A 68 -1.23 -4.88 -10.28
C SER A 68 -2.02 -3.93 -9.35
N ILE A 69 -1.54 -3.73 -8.12
CA ILE A 69 -2.22 -2.92 -7.10
C ILE A 69 -1.81 -1.44 -7.25
N GLU A 70 -2.78 -0.55 -7.36
CA GLU A 70 -2.53 0.90 -7.50
C GLU A 70 -3.34 1.72 -6.50
N ILE A 71 -2.67 2.59 -5.73
CA ILE A 71 -3.33 3.51 -4.80
C ILE A 71 -3.94 4.66 -5.59
N LEU A 72 -5.25 4.85 -5.42
CA LEU A 72 -6.01 5.89 -6.10
C LEU A 72 -6.13 7.17 -5.28
N SER A 73 -6.40 7.05 -3.98
CA SER A 73 -6.59 8.20 -3.10
C SER A 73 -6.41 7.85 -1.63
N ILE A 74 -5.94 8.82 -0.86
CA ILE A 74 -5.77 8.74 0.59
C ILE A 74 -6.50 9.95 1.16
N THR A 75 -7.54 9.71 1.95
CA THR A 75 -8.39 10.78 2.52
C THR A 75 -8.58 10.57 4.02
N PRO A 76 -8.55 11.64 4.83
CA PRO A 76 -8.83 11.52 6.27
C PRO A 76 -10.33 11.27 6.50
N ILE A 77 -10.65 10.52 7.56
CA ILE A 77 -12.02 10.21 8.03
C ILE A 77 -12.15 10.46 9.53
#